data_AF-A0A3B4BGH1-F1
#
_entry.id   AF-A0A3B4BGH1-F1
#
_cell.length_a   1.000
_cell.length_b   1.000
_cell.length_c   1.000
_cell.angle_alpha   90.00
_cell.angle_beta   90.00
_cell.angle_gamma   90.00
#
_symmetry.space_group_name_H-M   'P 1'
#
loop_
_entity.id
_entity.type
_entity.pdbx_description
1 polymer ?
#
loop_
_entity_poly.entity_id
_entity_poly.type
_entity_poly.pdbx_seq_one_letter_code
_entity_poly.pdbx_strand_id
1 'polypeptide(L)'
;MAALKALCRAESLFLQNTTGPRRISLHFYNHPGCYFSTSSQRKSKFYTNPTDAVKDIPDGATLLVGGFGLCGIPENLINSLLKTGVKRLTAVSNNAGVDNFGLGLLLQTKQIKRMISSYVGENAEFERQYLSGELEVELTPQGTLAERIRAGGAGVPAFFTATGYGTLIQQGGSPIKYSKDGSIEIASEPREVREFSGRHYIMEKAITGDFALVKAWKADKAGNIIFRKTARNFNQPMCKAAKITIVEVRDKHS
;
A
#
# COMPACT_ATOMS: atom_id res chain seq x y z
N MET A 1 -53.27 -5.85 -41.00
CA MET A 1 -53.55 -4.40 -40.95
C MET A 1 -54.73 -4.17 -40.00
N ALA A 2 -54.68 -3.07 -39.24
CA ALA A 2 -55.64 -2.59 -38.24
C ALA A 2 -55.41 -3.03 -36.77
N ALA A 3 -55.11 -2.04 -35.94
CA ALA A 3 -54.80 -2.07 -34.52
C ALA A 3 -55.91 -1.34 -33.73
N LEU A 4 -56.14 -1.71 -32.46
CA LEU A 4 -56.88 -0.86 -31.52
C LEU A 4 -56.61 -1.22 -30.03
N LYS A 5 -56.24 -0.19 -29.24
CA LYS A 5 -56.41 0.03 -27.76
C LYS A 5 -55.77 -1.00 -26.80
N ALA A 6 -55.14 -0.66 -25.66
CA ALA A 6 -55.27 0.47 -24.74
C ALA A 6 -54.03 0.58 -23.79
N LEU A 7 -53.73 1.81 -23.32
CA LEU A 7 -53.48 2.27 -21.91
C LEU A 7 -52.73 1.32 -20.94
N CYS A 8 -51.79 1.68 -20.06
CA CYS A 8 -51.35 2.90 -19.34
C CYS A 8 -50.21 2.42 -18.39
N ARG A 9 -49.06 3.08 -18.19
CA ARG A 9 -48.71 4.01 -17.09
C ARG A 9 -47.18 4.18 -17.12
N ALA A 10 -46.67 5.41 -17.27
CA ALA A 10 -45.90 6.19 -16.27
C ALA A 10 -44.54 5.55 -15.88
N GLU A 11 -43.38 6.21 -15.90
CA GLU A 11 -43.08 7.59 -15.51
C GLU A 11 -41.87 8.16 -16.30
N SER A 12 -42.08 9.35 -16.85
CA SER A 12 -41.18 10.52 -16.83
C SER A 12 -39.65 10.31 -16.84
N LEU A 13 -39.04 10.35 -18.03
CA LEU A 13 -37.64 10.73 -18.18
C LEU A 13 -37.56 12.02 -19.02
N PHE A 14 -37.57 13.17 -18.36
CA PHE A 14 -37.28 14.44 -19.01
C PHE A 14 -35.76 14.58 -19.13
N LEU A 15 -35.24 14.34 -20.34
CA LEU A 15 -33.91 14.77 -20.74
C LEU A 15 -34.09 15.74 -21.91
N GLN A 16 -34.28 17.01 -21.57
CA GLN A 16 -34.20 18.10 -22.52
C GLN A 16 -32.79 18.69 -22.42
N ASN A 17 -31.95 18.43 -23.41
CA ASN A 17 -30.89 19.36 -23.73
C ASN A 17 -30.79 19.46 -25.25
N THR A 18 -31.59 20.37 -25.77
CA THR A 18 -31.55 20.87 -27.14
C THR A 18 -30.31 21.73 -27.33
N THR A 19 -29.59 21.45 -28.43
CA THR A 19 -28.75 22.37 -29.22
C THR A 19 -27.49 22.96 -28.57
N GLY A 20 -26.30 22.59 -29.07
CA GLY A 20 -25.09 23.41 -28.93
C GLY A 20 -25.13 24.64 -29.86
N PRO A 21 -24.01 25.34 -30.11
CA PRO A 21 -22.85 25.62 -29.27
C PRO A 21 -22.81 27.12 -28.89
N ARG A 22 -22.41 27.48 -27.66
CA ARG A 22 -21.88 28.82 -27.39
C ARG A 22 -20.61 28.73 -26.58
N ARG A 23 -19.49 29.06 -27.23
CA ARG A 23 -18.25 29.45 -26.57
C ARG A 23 -18.56 30.62 -25.64
N ILE A 24 -18.53 30.39 -24.34
CA ILE A 24 -18.35 31.48 -23.38
C ILE A 24 -16.84 31.74 -23.34
N SER A 25 -16.42 32.79 -24.04
CA SER A 25 -15.09 33.37 -23.86
C SER A 25 -15.11 34.16 -22.55
N LEU A 26 -14.68 33.53 -21.45
CA LEU A 26 -14.33 34.27 -20.24
C LEU A 26 -12.88 34.74 -20.42
N HIS A 27 -12.72 36.01 -20.81
CA HIS A 27 -11.44 36.69 -20.71
C HIS A 27 -11.13 36.94 -19.23
N PHE A 28 -10.44 35.99 -18.60
CA PHE A 28 -9.73 36.25 -17.37
C PHE A 28 -8.45 37.00 -17.72
N TYR A 29 -8.44 38.28 -17.35
CA TYR A 29 -7.27 39.14 -17.33
C TYR A 29 -6.13 38.49 -16.54
N ASN A 30 -4.90 38.74 -17.01
CA ASN A 30 -3.60 38.34 -16.46
C ASN A 30 -3.58 38.13 -14.93
N HIS A 31 -3.73 36.88 -14.50
CA HIS A 31 -3.22 36.37 -13.23
C HIS A 31 -2.55 35.02 -13.47
N PRO A 32 -1.43 34.71 -12.80
CA PRO A 32 -0.73 33.44 -12.97
C PRO A 32 -1.69 32.33 -12.55
N GLY A 33 -2.02 31.46 -13.51
CA GLY A 33 -3.08 30.47 -13.36
C GLY A 33 -2.90 29.63 -12.10
N CYS A 34 -3.82 29.80 -11.15
CA CYS A 34 -3.98 28.90 -10.03
C CYS A 34 -4.68 27.64 -10.55
N TYR A 35 -3.90 26.65 -10.99
CA TYR A 35 -4.44 25.36 -11.40
C TYR A 35 -4.89 24.60 -10.14
N PHE A 36 -6.17 24.20 -10.08
CA PHE A 36 -6.72 23.36 -9.00
C PHE A 36 -6.14 21.93 -8.96
N SER A 37 -5.20 21.59 -9.84
CA SER A 37 -4.61 20.25 -9.96
C SER A 37 -3.13 20.33 -10.29
N THR A 38 -2.30 19.66 -9.49
CA THR A 38 -0.85 19.47 -9.70
C THR A 38 -0.53 18.12 -10.34
N SER A 39 -1.51 17.47 -10.98
CA SER A 39 -1.30 16.18 -11.65
C SER A 39 -0.36 16.31 -12.84
N SER A 40 0.94 16.14 -12.62
CA SER A 40 1.91 15.88 -13.69
C SER A 40 1.58 14.56 -14.36
N GLN A 41 1.51 14.50 -15.69
CA GLN A 41 1.51 13.23 -16.42
C GLN A 41 2.81 12.48 -16.11
N ARG A 42 2.74 11.46 -15.26
CA ARG A 42 3.86 10.57 -15.01
C ARG A 42 3.88 9.52 -16.12
N LYS A 43 4.94 9.52 -16.94
CA LYS A 43 5.16 8.47 -17.94
C LYS A 43 5.60 7.19 -17.24
N SER A 44 4.85 6.11 -17.45
CA SER A 44 5.23 4.77 -17.00
C SER A 44 6.36 4.22 -17.86
N LYS A 45 7.42 3.71 -17.21
CA LYS A 45 8.53 3.03 -17.87
C LYS A 45 8.30 1.52 -17.83
N PHE A 46 8.30 0.88 -18.99
CA PHE A 46 8.16 -0.57 -19.08
C PHE A 46 9.53 -1.25 -19.09
N TYR A 47 9.66 -2.28 -18.27
CA TYR A 47 10.83 -3.15 -18.23
C TYR A 47 10.47 -4.53 -18.81
N THR A 48 11.45 -5.17 -19.43
CA THR A 48 11.38 -6.57 -19.88
C THR A 48 11.97 -7.52 -18.84
N ASN A 49 12.98 -7.07 -18.10
CA ASN A 49 13.63 -7.80 -17.02
C ASN A 49 13.24 -7.19 -15.66
N PRO A 50 12.66 -7.97 -14.72
CA PRO A 50 12.31 -7.46 -13.39
C PRO A 50 13.54 -7.05 -12.56
N THR A 51 14.72 -7.63 -12.80
CA THR A 51 15.96 -7.24 -12.10
C THR A 51 16.38 -5.81 -12.44
N ASP A 52 16.20 -5.38 -13.70
CA ASP A 52 16.47 -3.99 -14.10
C ASP A 52 15.53 -2.98 -13.44
N ALA A 53 14.33 -3.40 -13.05
CA ALA A 53 13.36 -2.53 -12.38
C ALA A 53 13.69 -2.31 -10.89
N VAL A 54 14.39 -3.25 -10.25
CA VAL A 54 14.66 -3.23 -8.79
C VAL A 54 16.13 -2.96 -8.44
N LYS A 55 17.05 -2.93 -9.40
CA LYS A 55 18.50 -2.81 -9.16
C LYS A 55 18.94 -1.52 -8.45
N ASP A 56 18.15 -0.45 -8.57
CA ASP A 56 18.45 0.86 -7.98
C ASP A 56 17.94 1.00 -6.54
N ILE A 57 17.36 -0.07 -5.96
CA ILE A 57 16.93 -0.07 -4.55
C ILE A 57 18.19 -0.14 -3.66
N PRO A 58 18.48 0.90 -2.87
CA PRO A 58 19.67 0.92 -2.02
C PRO A 58 19.47 0.09 -0.75
N ASP A 59 20.59 -0.29 -0.13
CA ASP A 59 20.57 -0.81 1.23
C ASP A 59 19.87 0.17 2.18
N GLY A 60 19.10 -0.35 3.14
CA GLY A 60 18.39 0.49 4.12
C GLY A 60 17.08 1.08 3.63
N ALA A 61 16.67 0.84 2.38
CA ALA A 61 15.42 1.36 1.83
C ALA A 61 14.18 0.86 2.59
N THR A 62 13.15 1.70 2.63
CA THR A 62 11.81 1.29 3.09
C THR A 62 10.99 0.80 1.89
N LEU A 63 10.56 -0.46 1.92
CA LEU A 63 9.80 -1.11 0.87
C LEU A 63 8.36 -1.38 1.32
N LEU A 64 7.39 -0.91 0.55
CA LEU A 64 6.01 -1.37 0.67
C LEU A 64 5.81 -2.59 -0.23
N VAL A 65 5.40 -3.72 0.32
CA VAL A 65 5.27 -4.97 -0.45
C VAL A 65 3.84 -5.48 -0.37
N GLY A 66 3.15 -5.50 -1.51
CA GLY A 66 1.76 -5.89 -1.57
C GLY A 66 1.52 -7.39 -1.37
N GLY A 67 0.28 -7.74 -1.07
CA GLY A 67 -0.16 -9.12 -0.85
C GLY A 67 -0.95 -9.33 0.44
N PHE A 68 -1.51 -10.53 0.57
CA PHE A 68 -2.17 -11.03 1.79
C PHE A 68 -1.91 -12.54 1.86
N GLY A 69 -1.15 -13.00 2.87
CA GLY A 69 -0.53 -14.33 2.82
C GLY A 69 0.29 -14.48 1.53
N LEU A 70 -0.10 -15.44 0.67
CA LEU A 70 0.49 -15.64 -0.66
C LEU A 70 -0.37 -15.08 -1.81
N CYS A 71 -1.51 -14.47 -1.51
CA CYS A 71 -2.43 -13.95 -2.51
C CYS A 71 -2.03 -12.55 -2.98
N GLY A 72 -1.70 -12.42 -4.27
CA GLY A 72 -1.34 -11.13 -4.87
C GLY A 72 0.02 -10.61 -4.42
N ILE A 73 0.97 -11.50 -4.15
CA ILE A 73 2.34 -11.09 -3.84
C ILE A 73 3.11 -10.77 -5.14
N PRO A 74 4.07 -9.83 -5.13
CA PRO A 74 4.90 -9.50 -6.30
C PRO A 74 6.08 -10.48 -6.46
N GLU A 75 5.79 -11.75 -6.79
CA GLU A 75 6.76 -12.85 -6.72
C GLU A 75 8.03 -12.66 -7.58
N ASN A 76 7.95 -12.07 -8.78
CA ASN A 76 9.12 -11.91 -9.66
C ASN A 76 10.00 -10.75 -9.22
N LEU A 77 9.39 -9.69 -8.69
CA LEU A 77 10.11 -8.57 -8.10
C LEU A 77 10.85 -9.01 -6.83
N ILE A 78 10.21 -9.80 -5.97
CA ILE A 78 10.87 -10.36 -4.77
C ILE A 78 12.05 -11.26 -5.17
N ASN A 79 11.86 -12.18 -6.11
CA ASN A 79 12.93 -13.03 -6.63
C ASN A 79 14.06 -12.24 -7.30
N SER A 80 13.75 -11.09 -7.91
CA SER A 80 14.77 -10.21 -8.48
C SER A 80 15.55 -9.48 -7.39
N LEU A 81 14.87 -9.00 -6.35
CA LEU A 81 15.49 -8.35 -5.21
C LEU A 81 16.41 -9.31 -4.44
N LEU A 82 16.02 -10.57 -4.33
CA LEU A 82 16.86 -11.65 -3.79
C LEU A 82 18.21 -11.74 -4.53
N LYS A 83 18.21 -11.63 -5.87
CA LYS A 83 19.43 -11.68 -6.70
C LYS A 83 20.30 -10.44 -6.55
N THR A 84 19.72 -9.26 -6.27
CA THR A 84 20.50 -8.04 -6.06
C THR A 84 21.33 -8.09 -4.77
N GLY A 85 20.90 -8.90 -3.79
CA GLY A 85 21.58 -9.01 -2.50
C GLY A 85 21.43 -7.80 -1.58
N VAL A 86 20.59 -6.81 -1.91
CA VAL A 86 20.34 -5.61 -1.10
C VAL A 86 20.02 -5.95 0.35
N LYS A 87 20.57 -5.20 1.31
CA LYS A 87 20.50 -5.50 2.74
C LYS A 87 19.83 -4.39 3.55
N ARG A 88 19.54 -4.72 4.81
CA ARG A 88 19.03 -3.81 5.84
C ARG A 88 17.69 -3.17 5.49
N LEU A 89 16.87 -3.83 4.69
CA LEU A 89 15.57 -3.31 4.26
C LEU A 89 14.60 -3.15 5.45
N THR A 90 13.79 -2.11 5.42
CA THR A 90 12.56 -2.03 6.20
C THR A 90 11.40 -2.43 5.29
N ALA A 91 10.82 -3.61 5.50
CA ALA A 91 9.72 -4.12 4.71
C ALA A 91 8.38 -3.91 5.43
N VAL A 92 7.49 -3.18 4.78
CA VAL A 92 6.11 -2.94 5.22
C VAL A 92 5.20 -3.86 4.40
N SER A 93 4.64 -4.88 5.05
CA SER A 93 3.80 -5.90 4.41
C SER A 93 2.86 -6.49 5.43
N ASN A 94 1.66 -6.89 5.02
CA ASN A 94 0.70 -7.50 5.94
C ASN A 94 1.27 -8.75 6.62
N ASN A 95 1.94 -9.58 5.84
CA ASN A 95 2.61 -10.82 6.24
C ASN A 95 3.98 -10.93 5.54
N ALA A 96 4.81 -11.90 5.93
CA ALA A 96 6.03 -12.21 5.21
C ALA A 96 5.89 -13.35 4.18
N GLY A 97 4.69 -13.86 3.95
CA GLY A 97 4.52 -15.11 3.21
C GLY A 97 4.99 -16.30 4.06
N VAL A 98 5.46 -17.36 3.42
CA VAL A 98 5.92 -18.60 4.08
C VAL A 98 7.44 -18.74 3.93
N ASP A 99 8.06 -19.69 4.64
CA ASP A 99 9.52 -19.82 4.69
C ASP A 99 10.20 -19.79 3.31
N ASN A 100 9.63 -20.49 2.33
CA ASN A 100 10.19 -20.65 0.99
C ASN A 100 9.46 -19.85 -0.11
N PHE A 101 8.59 -18.89 0.23
CA PHE A 101 7.87 -18.11 -0.78
C PHE A 101 7.44 -16.72 -0.28
N GLY A 102 7.49 -15.73 -1.17
CA GLY A 102 7.25 -14.33 -0.80
C GLY A 102 8.43 -13.73 -0.02
N LEU A 103 8.15 -12.87 0.96
CA LEU A 103 9.21 -12.19 1.73
C LEU A 103 10.04 -13.14 2.60
N GLY A 104 9.56 -14.36 2.89
CA GLY A 104 10.33 -15.41 3.55
C GLY A 104 11.68 -15.68 2.87
N LEU A 105 11.75 -15.57 1.55
CA LEU A 105 13.00 -15.69 0.79
C LEU A 105 14.04 -14.63 1.17
N LEU A 106 13.59 -13.40 1.45
CA LEU A 106 14.44 -12.29 1.86
C LEU A 106 14.81 -12.37 3.35
N LEU A 107 13.97 -13.02 4.16
CA LEU A 107 14.30 -13.35 5.55
C LEU A 107 15.41 -14.40 5.61
N GLN A 108 15.29 -15.49 4.83
CA GLN A 108 16.32 -16.55 4.76
C GLN A 108 17.71 -16.00 4.41
N THR A 109 17.77 -14.99 3.54
CA THR A 109 19.03 -14.35 3.11
C THR A 109 19.41 -13.13 3.97
N LYS A 110 18.69 -12.86 5.06
CA LYS A 110 18.89 -11.74 5.99
C LYS A 110 18.97 -10.39 5.29
N GLN A 111 18.17 -10.20 4.26
CA GLN A 111 18.08 -8.93 3.52
C GLN A 111 17.21 -7.90 4.25
N ILE A 112 16.29 -8.36 5.09
CA ILE A 112 15.37 -7.52 5.86
C ILE A 112 15.93 -7.30 7.26
N LYS A 113 16.01 -6.04 7.68
CA LYS A 113 16.33 -5.63 9.06
C LYS A 113 15.07 -5.44 9.89
N ARG A 114 14.02 -4.88 9.29
CA ARG A 114 12.78 -4.54 9.99
C ARG A 114 11.55 -4.95 9.19
N MET A 115 10.59 -5.58 9.85
CA MET A 115 9.24 -5.84 9.36
C MET A 115 8.24 -4.90 10.05
N ILE A 116 7.33 -4.30 9.29
CA ILE A 116 6.11 -3.66 9.82
C ILE A 116 4.94 -4.46 9.27
N SER A 117 4.30 -5.25 10.13
CA SER A 117 3.34 -6.29 9.73
C SER A 117 2.20 -6.43 10.71
N SER A 118 1.08 -6.97 10.25
CA SER A 118 -0.07 -7.23 11.12
C SER A 118 -0.04 -8.62 11.74
N TYR A 119 0.58 -9.57 11.03
CA TYR A 119 0.62 -10.96 11.44
C TYR A 119 1.84 -11.68 10.89
N VAL A 120 2.56 -12.36 11.79
CA VAL A 120 3.80 -13.10 11.49
C VAL A 120 3.54 -14.45 10.84
N GLY A 121 2.43 -15.12 11.20
CA GLY A 121 2.30 -16.58 11.17
C GLY A 121 2.53 -17.30 9.84
N GLU A 122 2.71 -18.62 9.96
CA GLU A 122 3.10 -19.58 8.92
C GLU A 122 4.51 -19.33 8.31
N ASN A 123 5.41 -18.72 9.08
CA ASN A 123 6.82 -18.53 8.71
C ASN A 123 7.72 -18.74 9.93
N ALA A 124 8.32 -19.93 10.04
CA ALA A 124 9.14 -20.30 11.19
C ALA A 124 10.44 -19.49 11.25
N GLU A 125 11.03 -19.16 10.11
CA GLU A 125 12.25 -18.35 10.06
C GLU A 125 11.99 -16.90 10.50
N PHE A 126 10.82 -16.34 10.20
CA PHE A 126 10.41 -15.03 10.74
C PHE A 126 10.39 -15.09 12.27
N GLU A 127 9.62 -16.01 12.83
CA GLU A 127 9.46 -16.13 14.29
C GLU A 127 10.81 -16.37 14.96
N ARG A 128 11.64 -17.26 14.40
CA ARG A 128 12.99 -17.54 14.89
C ARG A 128 13.86 -16.29 14.91
N GLN A 129 13.93 -15.53 13.81
CA GLN A 129 14.75 -14.31 13.74
C GLN A 129 14.25 -13.21 14.67
N TYR A 130 12.94 -13.09 14.84
CA TYR A 130 12.36 -12.12 15.76
C TYR A 130 12.72 -12.46 17.21
N LEU A 131 12.45 -13.69 17.65
CA LEU A 131 12.72 -14.15 19.01
C LEU A 131 14.22 -14.23 19.33
N SER A 132 15.08 -14.44 18.32
CA SER A 132 16.54 -14.41 18.49
C SER A 132 17.16 -13.01 18.51
N GLY A 133 16.38 -11.97 18.23
CA GLY A 133 16.85 -10.58 18.16
C GLY A 133 17.57 -10.21 16.86
N GLU A 134 17.51 -11.06 15.84
CA GLU A 134 18.09 -10.80 14.51
C GLU A 134 17.21 -9.87 13.65
N LEU A 135 15.89 -9.85 13.89
CA LEU A 135 14.90 -9.10 13.12
C LEU A 135 14.10 -8.14 14.01
N GLU A 136 13.94 -6.90 13.55
CA GLU A 136 13.04 -5.93 14.17
C GLU A 136 11.60 -6.12 13.63
N VAL A 137 10.59 -6.12 14.49
CA VAL A 137 9.19 -6.37 14.11
C VAL A 137 8.26 -5.37 14.80
N GLU A 138 7.65 -4.47 14.03
CA GLU A 138 6.56 -3.60 14.50
C GLU A 138 5.21 -4.24 14.16
N LEU A 139 4.60 -4.90 15.15
CA LEU A 139 3.26 -5.45 15.02
C LEU A 139 2.23 -4.31 14.96
N THR A 140 1.58 -4.15 13.81
CA THR A 140 0.62 -3.07 13.54
C THR A 140 -0.75 -3.68 13.20
N PRO A 141 -1.84 -3.33 13.90
CA PRO A 141 -3.17 -3.81 13.56
C PRO A 141 -3.48 -3.65 12.06
N GLN A 142 -4.00 -4.70 11.42
CA GLN A 142 -4.12 -4.74 9.95
C GLN A 142 -4.86 -3.55 9.34
N GLY A 143 -5.98 -3.13 9.95
CA GLY A 143 -6.74 -1.96 9.51
C GLY A 143 -5.93 -0.67 9.65
N THR A 144 -5.22 -0.51 10.77
CA THR A 144 -4.31 0.61 11.00
C THR A 144 -3.17 0.61 9.98
N LEU A 145 -2.57 -0.54 9.67
CA LEU A 145 -1.51 -0.65 8.66
C LEU A 145 -2.00 -0.18 7.29
N ALA A 146 -3.17 -0.65 6.85
CA ALA A 146 -3.77 -0.25 5.59
C ALA A 146 -4.05 1.27 5.55
N GLU A 147 -4.59 1.83 6.63
CA GLU A 147 -4.94 3.25 6.69
C GLU A 147 -3.70 4.15 6.81
N ARG A 148 -2.65 3.73 7.55
CA ARG A 148 -1.34 4.43 7.59
C ARG A 148 -0.73 4.55 6.20
N ILE A 149 -0.78 3.48 5.41
CA ILE A 149 -0.29 3.48 4.02
C ILE A 149 -1.17 4.40 3.15
N ARG A 150 -2.51 4.26 3.25
CA ARG A 150 -3.44 5.10 2.48
C ARG A 150 -3.25 6.59 2.79
N ALA A 151 -3.09 6.95 4.07
CA ALA A 151 -2.83 8.30 4.53
C ALA A 151 -1.53 8.86 3.93
N GLY A 152 -0.45 8.07 3.91
CA GLY A 152 0.82 8.44 3.30
C GLY A 152 0.69 8.77 1.81
N GLY A 153 -0.03 7.95 1.05
CA GLY A 153 -0.29 8.21 -0.37
C GLY A 153 -1.29 9.34 -0.65
N ALA A 154 -2.01 9.82 0.36
CA ALA A 154 -3.00 10.89 0.24
C ALA A 154 -2.52 12.23 0.82
N GLY A 155 -1.28 12.33 1.29
CA GLY A 155 -0.76 13.55 1.91
C GLY A 155 -1.34 13.85 3.30
N VAL A 156 -1.86 12.83 4.00
CA VAL A 156 -2.37 12.94 5.37
C VAL A 156 -1.29 12.43 6.32
N PRO A 157 -0.63 13.30 7.13
CA PRO A 157 0.52 12.89 7.93
C PRO A 157 0.16 12.02 9.13
N ALA A 158 -1.04 12.17 9.68
CA ALA A 158 -1.56 11.38 10.78
C ALA A 158 -3.10 11.36 10.78
N PHE A 159 -3.69 10.35 11.43
CA PHE A 159 -5.14 10.23 11.62
C PHE A 159 -5.43 9.56 12.98
N PHE A 160 -6.68 9.66 13.44
CA PHE A 160 -7.12 9.02 14.68
C PHE A 160 -7.94 7.75 14.40
N THR A 161 -7.70 6.67 15.15
CA THR A 161 -8.45 5.42 15.10
C THR A 161 -8.72 4.87 16.50
N ALA A 162 -9.86 4.21 16.70
CA ALA A 162 -10.14 3.53 17.98
C ALA A 162 -9.37 2.19 18.11
N THR A 163 -8.84 1.66 16.99
CA THR A 163 -8.09 0.41 16.96
C THR A 163 -6.82 0.51 17.78
N GLY A 164 -6.69 -0.32 18.81
CA GLY A 164 -5.50 -0.37 19.67
C GLY A 164 -5.58 0.48 20.94
N TYR A 165 -6.63 1.28 21.14
CA TYR A 165 -6.84 1.98 22.40
C TYR A 165 -6.93 1.01 23.58
N GLY A 166 -6.22 1.30 24.68
CA GLY A 166 -6.18 0.46 25.88
C GLY A 166 -5.32 -0.81 25.73
N THR A 167 -4.54 -0.94 24.66
CA THR A 167 -3.64 -2.09 24.44
C THR A 167 -2.18 -1.65 24.36
N LEU A 168 -1.24 -2.60 24.23
CA LEU A 168 0.18 -2.32 24.02
C LEU A 168 0.46 -1.47 22.76
N ILE A 169 -0.45 -1.47 21.78
CA ILE A 169 -0.34 -0.57 20.62
C ILE A 169 -0.42 0.88 21.06
N GLN A 170 -1.35 1.21 21.97
CA GLN A 170 -1.53 2.55 22.50
C GLN A 170 -0.54 2.89 23.61
N GLN A 171 -0.35 1.97 24.56
CA GLN A 171 0.46 2.20 25.76
C GLN A 171 1.97 2.23 25.46
N GLY A 172 2.39 1.65 24.33
CA GLY A 172 3.80 1.41 24.07
C GLY A 172 4.30 0.17 24.82
N GLY A 173 5.60 -0.08 24.75
CA GLY A 173 6.23 -1.22 25.43
C GLY A 173 6.13 -2.55 24.66
N SER A 174 5.46 -2.60 23.51
CA SER A 174 5.47 -3.79 22.67
C SER A 174 6.89 -4.03 22.15
N PRO A 175 7.43 -5.26 22.27
CA PRO A 175 8.78 -5.54 21.79
C PRO A 175 8.84 -5.35 20.27
N ILE A 176 9.72 -4.46 19.82
CA ILE A 176 10.10 -4.32 18.42
C ILE A 176 11.33 -5.17 18.14
N LYS A 177 12.26 -5.27 19.09
CA LYS A 177 13.45 -6.10 18.96
C LYS A 177 13.83 -6.69 20.30
N TYR A 178 14.15 -7.98 20.30
CA TYR A 178 14.73 -8.65 21.46
C TYR A 178 16.27 -8.60 21.42
N SER A 179 16.87 -8.61 22.61
CA SER A 179 18.28 -8.88 22.82
C SER A 179 18.53 -10.39 22.82
N LYS A 180 19.79 -10.81 22.71
CA LYS A 180 20.18 -12.23 22.75
C LYS A 180 19.84 -12.94 24.07
N ASP A 181 19.67 -12.20 25.15
CA ASP A 181 19.28 -12.69 26.48
C ASP A 181 17.75 -12.76 26.66
N GLY A 182 16.97 -12.40 25.63
CA GLY A 182 15.50 -12.37 25.67
C GLY A 182 14.91 -11.09 26.25
N SER A 183 15.73 -10.13 26.68
CA SER A 183 15.25 -8.80 27.09
C SER A 183 14.77 -7.98 25.89
N ILE A 184 13.96 -6.94 26.13
CA ILE A 184 13.49 -6.04 25.07
C ILE A 184 14.58 -5.01 24.78
N GLU A 185 15.20 -5.08 23.60
CA GLU A 185 16.22 -4.12 23.13
C GLU A 185 15.56 -2.84 22.62
N ILE A 186 14.47 -2.98 21.86
CA ILE A 186 13.70 -1.87 21.29
C ILE A 186 12.24 -2.09 21.63
N ALA A 187 11.64 -1.14 22.34
CA ALA A 187 10.22 -1.13 22.67
C ALA A 187 9.44 -0.16 21.78
N SER A 188 8.15 -0.39 21.58
CA SER A 188 7.27 0.52 20.86
C SER A 188 6.98 1.78 21.68
N GLU A 189 6.92 2.91 21.00
CA GLU A 189 6.52 4.19 21.60
C GLU A 189 5.01 4.23 21.86
N PRO A 190 4.54 4.89 22.94
CA PRO A 190 3.13 5.15 23.15
C PRO A 190 2.53 6.00 22.02
N ARG A 191 1.21 5.90 21.85
CA ARG A 191 0.43 6.69 20.88
C ARG A 191 -0.37 7.76 21.60
N GLU A 192 -0.45 8.96 21.01
CA GLU A 192 -1.28 10.06 21.53
C GLU A 192 -2.75 9.61 21.58
N VAL A 193 -3.43 9.90 22.68
CA VAL A 193 -4.85 9.62 22.86
C VAL A 193 -5.65 10.92 22.78
N ARG A 194 -6.79 10.87 22.07
CA ARG A 194 -7.76 11.95 22.07
C ARG A 194 -9.18 11.41 22.12
N GLU A 195 -10.07 12.12 22.82
CA GLU A 195 -11.48 11.79 22.85
C GLU A 195 -12.25 12.57 21.77
N PHE A 196 -13.13 11.87 21.06
CA PHE A 196 -14.09 12.45 20.15
C PHE A 196 -15.47 11.86 20.46
N SER A 197 -16.44 12.73 20.76
CA SER A 197 -17.83 12.34 21.03
C SER A 197 -17.98 11.24 22.10
N GLY A 198 -17.24 11.33 23.20
CA GLY A 198 -17.32 10.36 24.31
C GLY A 198 -16.58 9.04 24.07
N ARG A 199 -15.78 8.92 23.00
CA ARG A 199 -14.97 7.73 22.71
C ARG A 199 -13.51 8.10 22.51
N HIS A 200 -12.61 7.27 23.04
CA HIS A 200 -11.16 7.45 22.89
C HIS A 200 -10.62 6.85 21.58
N TYR A 201 -9.66 7.55 21.00
CA TYR A 201 -8.95 7.21 19.78
C TYR A 201 -7.45 7.42 19.98
N ILE A 202 -6.63 6.71 19.22
CA ILE A 202 -5.18 6.88 19.17
C ILE A 202 -4.74 7.52 17.85
N MET A 203 -3.73 8.39 17.91
CA MET A 203 -3.11 8.98 16.72
C MET A 203 -2.13 8.00 16.09
N GLU A 204 -2.31 7.73 14.81
CA GLU A 204 -1.41 6.92 14.00
C GLU A 204 -0.79 7.75 12.89
N LYS A 205 0.52 7.58 12.70
CA LYS A 205 1.30 8.31 11.69
C LYS A 205 1.30 7.56 10.37
N ALA A 206 1.19 8.30 9.28
CA ALA A 206 1.26 7.75 7.94
C ALA A 206 2.57 6.99 7.69
N ILE A 207 2.47 5.95 6.87
CA ILE A 207 3.62 5.20 6.35
C ILE A 207 3.79 5.58 4.89
N THR A 208 5.03 5.92 4.52
CA THR A 208 5.46 6.02 3.13
C THR A 208 6.70 5.16 2.92
N GLY A 209 6.88 4.64 1.71
CA GLY A 209 8.08 3.90 1.30
C GLY A 209 8.97 4.70 0.36
N ASP A 210 10.23 4.32 0.26
CA ASP A 210 11.08 4.75 -0.84
C ASP A 210 10.62 4.06 -2.13
N PHE A 211 10.32 2.76 -2.03
CA PHE A 211 9.79 1.97 -3.13
C PHE A 211 8.54 1.18 -2.71
N ALA A 212 7.69 0.88 -3.68
CA ALA A 212 6.59 -0.07 -3.53
C ALA A 212 6.71 -1.19 -4.58
N LEU A 213 6.63 -2.45 -4.16
CA LEU A 213 6.57 -3.64 -5.01
C LEU A 213 5.12 -4.15 -5.01
N VAL A 214 4.48 -4.14 -6.17
CA VAL A 214 3.04 -4.39 -6.29
C VAL A 214 2.73 -5.42 -7.36
N LYS A 215 1.78 -6.31 -7.08
CA LYS A 215 1.18 -7.24 -8.04
C LYS A 215 -0.14 -6.70 -8.57
N ALA A 216 -0.28 -6.62 -9.88
CA ALA A 216 -1.56 -6.38 -10.54
C ALA A 216 -1.88 -7.46 -11.58
N TRP A 217 -3.12 -7.46 -12.09
CA TRP A 217 -3.56 -8.43 -13.07
C TRP A 217 -3.20 -7.98 -14.50
N LYS A 218 -3.59 -6.76 -14.88
CA LYS A 218 -3.27 -6.18 -16.18
C LYS A 218 -2.77 -4.76 -16.05
N ALA A 219 -1.97 -4.34 -17.04
CA ALA A 219 -1.62 -2.93 -17.28
C ALA A 219 -1.87 -2.58 -18.75
N ASP A 220 -2.29 -1.34 -19.01
CA ASP A 220 -2.25 -0.74 -20.36
C ASP A 220 -0.93 0.00 -20.60
N LYS A 221 -0.72 0.50 -21.83
CA LYS A 221 0.48 1.28 -22.22
C LYS A 221 0.59 2.64 -21.52
N ALA A 222 -0.51 3.18 -21.00
CA ALA A 222 -0.50 4.42 -20.22
C ALA A 222 -0.06 4.19 -18.77
N GLY A 223 -0.04 2.93 -18.31
CA GLY A 223 0.32 2.55 -16.94
C GLY A 223 -0.88 2.41 -16.01
N ASN A 224 -2.12 2.44 -16.53
CA ASN A 224 -3.28 2.10 -15.73
C ASN A 224 -3.26 0.61 -15.42
N ILE A 225 -3.55 0.25 -14.17
CA ILE A 225 -3.53 -1.13 -13.70
C ILE A 225 -4.89 -1.57 -13.15
N ILE A 226 -5.20 -2.85 -13.30
CA ILE A 226 -6.37 -3.47 -12.68
C ILE A 226 -5.96 -4.69 -11.86
N PHE A 227 -6.67 -4.92 -10.76
CA PHE A 227 -6.48 -6.07 -9.88
C PHE A 227 -7.60 -7.09 -10.05
N ARG A 228 -7.31 -8.37 -9.83
CA ARG A 228 -8.28 -9.47 -9.98
C ARG A 228 -8.66 -10.03 -8.62
N LYS A 229 -9.97 -10.04 -8.32
CA LYS A 229 -10.53 -10.64 -7.09
C LYS A 229 -9.83 -10.10 -5.83
N THR A 230 -9.51 -10.99 -4.88
CA THR A 230 -8.90 -10.70 -3.57
C THR A 230 -7.41 -10.36 -3.62
N ALA A 231 -6.74 -10.55 -4.77
CA ALA A 231 -5.34 -10.16 -4.96
C ALA A 231 -5.11 -8.64 -4.94
N ARG A 232 -6.19 -7.84 -4.88
CA ARG A 232 -6.13 -6.36 -4.77
C ARG A 232 -5.58 -5.88 -3.43
N ASN A 233 -5.96 -6.54 -2.34
CA ASN A 233 -5.57 -6.30 -0.93
C ASN A 233 -4.72 -5.03 -0.65
N PHE A 234 -3.50 -5.19 -0.13
CA PHE A 234 -2.57 -4.11 0.17
C PHE A 234 -1.89 -3.53 -1.08
N ASN A 235 -1.94 -4.23 -2.22
CA ASN A 235 -1.42 -3.74 -3.49
C ASN A 235 -1.99 -2.36 -3.87
N GLN A 236 -3.30 -2.15 -3.70
CA GLN A 236 -3.94 -0.88 -4.05
C GLN A 236 -3.46 0.32 -3.21
N PRO A 237 -3.48 0.29 -1.85
CA PRO A 237 -2.99 1.42 -1.06
C PRO A 237 -1.48 1.63 -1.22
N MET A 238 -0.68 0.55 -1.28
CA MET A 238 0.79 0.66 -1.39
C MET A 238 1.26 1.29 -2.70
N CYS A 239 0.53 1.09 -3.80
CA CYS A 239 0.81 1.72 -5.09
C CYS A 239 0.93 3.25 -5.04
N LYS A 240 0.32 3.88 -4.02
CA LYS A 240 0.19 5.33 -3.91
C LYS A 240 1.11 5.95 -2.87
N ALA A 241 1.74 5.14 -2.02
CA ALA A 241 2.41 5.59 -0.81
C ALA A 241 3.93 5.46 -0.86
N ALA A 242 4.52 5.39 -2.06
CA ALA A 242 5.96 5.34 -2.25
C ALA A 242 6.46 6.38 -3.25
N LYS A 243 7.75 6.74 -3.17
CA LYS A 243 8.39 7.64 -4.13
C LYS A 243 8.45 6.98 -5.52
N ILE A 244 8.82 5.70 -5.57
CA ILE A 244 8.88 4.90 -6.80
C ILE A 244 8.04 3.63 -6.64
N THR A 245 7.00 3.48 -7.46
CA THR A 245 6.15 2.28 -7.48
C THR A 245 6.53 1.38 -8.65
N ILE A 246 6.88 0.13 -8.37
CA ILE A 246 7.22 -0.91 -9.35
C ILE A 246 6.09 -1.95 -9.32
N VAL A 247 5.43 -2.10 -10.45
CA VAL A 247 4.28 -3.01 -10.58
C VAL A 247 4.64 -4.15 -11.52
N GLU A 248 4.50 -5.39 -11.04
CA GLU A 248 4.47 -6.56 -11.91
C GLU A 248 3.04 -6.92 -12.29
N VAL A 249 2.83 -7.27 -13.56
CA VAL A 249 1.53 -7.62 -14.11
C VAL A 249 1.57 -8.96 -14.80
N ARG A 250 0.46 -9.69 -14.79
CA ARG A 250 0.35 -10.97 -15.50
C ARG A 250 0.22 -10.75 -17.00
N ASP A 251 -0.71 -9.89 -17.43
CA ASP A 251 -0.96 -9.60 -18.84
C ASP A 251 -0.73 -8.12 -19.16
N LYS A 252 -0.02 -7.83 -20.25
CA LYS A 252 0.02 -6.47 -20.82
C LYS A 252 -1.12 -6.36 -21.84
N HIS A 253 -2.03 -5.40 -21.66
CA HIS A 253 -3.06 -5.13 -22.67
C HIS A 253 -2.48 -4.14 -23.68
N SER A 254 -2.38 -4.59 -24.93
CA SER A 254 -1.80 -3.89 -26.07
C SER A 254 -2.70 -2.81 -26.64
#